data_AF-A0A9E3RTM8-F1
#
_entry.id   AF-A0A9E3RTM8-F1
#
_cell.length_a   1.000
_cell.length_b   1.000
_cell.length_c   1.000
_cell.angle_alpha   90.00
_cell.angle_beta   90.00
_cell.angle_gamma   90.00
#
_symmetry.space_group_name_H-M   'P 1'
#
loop_
_entity.id
_entity.type
_entity.pdbx_description
1 polymer ?
#
loop_
_entity_poly.entity_id
_entity_poly.type
_entity_poly.pdbx_seq_one_letter_code
_entity_poly.pdbx_strand_id
1 'polypeptide(L)'
;MFAEAEVLYLDMRYDEAITLLKQHLIRNPKDAGAHFYLGTCYLNSPKNGWLGIAQGELQTALALFKEQGKVNPIPRFNNATYFEMICHINLAKVYLRLIVNVLDLPQNQLGVDRGSAIEKLVEGLEEQYAAAREIAPNDPDVKALYERISEVKGLLRYRPRSNPSRPDNNVSRTTFVRPSLATHRKAA
;
A
#
# COMPACT_ATOMS: atom_id res chain seq x y z
N MET A 1 -2.91 -25.81 9.48
CA MET A 1 -2.53 -24.81 8.45
C MET A 1 -3.17 -23.47 8.75
N PHE A 2 -4.50 -23.28 8.61
CA PHE A 2 -5.12 -21.98 8.91
C PHE A 2 -4.94 -21.51 10.38
N ALA A 3 -5.35 -22.33 11.36
CA ALA A 3 -5.25 -21.97 12.78
C ALA A 3 -3.80 -21.68 13.23
N GLU A 4 -2.84 -22.43 12.70
CA GLU A 4 -1.42 -22.20 12.96
C GLU A 4 -0.93 -20.89 12.36
N ALA A 5 -1.35 -20.57 11.13
CA ALA A 5 -1.04 -19.29 10.52
C ALA A 5 -1.65 -18.10 11.28
N GLU A 6 -2.87 -18.29 11.82
CA GLU A 6 -3.51 -17.30 12.68
C GLU A 6 -2.70 -17.07 13.96
N VAL A 7 -2.22 -18.12 14.62
CA VAL A 7 -1.33 -17.99 15.79
C VAL A 7 -0.05 -17.22 15.43
N LEU A 8 0.62 -17.59 14.33
CA LEU A 8 1.82 -16.89 13.87
C LEU A 8 1.54 -15.41 13.57
N TYR A 9 0.38 -15.10 12.97
CA TYR A 9 -0.05 -13.73 12.73
C TYR A 9 -0.22 -12.94 14.04
N LEU A 10 -0.86 -13.54 15.05
CA LEU A 10 -1.05 -12.92 16.36
C LEU A 10 0.27 -12.70 17.09
N ASP A 11 1.25 -13.59 16.89
CA ASP A 11 2.62 -13.46 17.38
C ASP A 11 3.48 -12.49 16.54
N MET A 12 2.90 -11.80 15.55
CA MET A 12 3.58 -10.89 14.61
C MET A 12 4.68 -11.57 13.75
N ARG A 13 4.66 -12.90 13.66
CA ARG A 13 5.56 -13.71 12.82
C ARG A 13 5.05 -13.76 11.38
N TYR A 14 4.92 -12.59 10.76
CA TYR A 14 4.24 -12.41 9.49
C TYR A 14 4.82 -13.23 8.34
N ASP A 15 6.15 -13.38 8.27
CA ASP A 15 6.80 -14.10 7.18
C ASP A 15 6.43 -15.60 7.19
N GLU A 16 6.36 -16.19 8.38
CA GLU A 16 5.99 -17.59 8.58
C GLU A 16 4.48 -17.79 8.37
N ALA A 17 3.67 -16.85 8.86
CA ALA A 17 2.24 -16.84 8.59
C ALA A 17 1.95 -16.77 7.08
N ILE A 18 2.67 -15.93 6.32
CA ILE A 18 2.55 -15.83 4.85
C ILE A 18 2.77 -17.19 4.19
N THR A 19 3.79 -17.95 4.60
CA THR A 19 4.06 -19.28 4.04
C THR A 19 2.89 -20.22 4.25
N LEU A 20 2.36 -20.31 5.48
CA LEU A 20 1.25 -21.20 5.79
C LEU A 20 -0.06 -20.76 5.14
N LEU A 21 -0.33 -19.45 5.06
CA LEU A 21 -1.52 -18.90 4.41
C LEU A 21 -1.52 -19.20 2.91
N LYS A 22 -0.39 -19.06 2.23
CA LYS A 22 -0.25 -19.44 0.83
C LYS A 22 -0.53 -20.92 0.62
N GLN A 23 0.03 -21.79 1.45
CA GLN A 23 -0.23 -23.24 1.36
C GLN A 23 -1.70 -23.60 1.60
N HIS A 24 -2.35 -22.90 2.54
CA HIS A 24 -3.77 -23.06 2.83
C HIS A 24 -4.64 -22.63 1.65
N LEU A 25 -4.34 -21.46 1.06
CA LEU A 25 -5.10 -20.90 -0.07
C LEU A 25 -4.97 -21.72 -1.36
N ILE A 26 -3.90 -22.50 -1.54
CA ILE A 26 -3.81 -23.47 -2.66
C ILE A 26 -4.96 -24.49 -2.59
N ARG A 27 -5.36 -24.89 -1.37
CA ARG A 27 -6.41 -25.90 -1.15
C ARG A 27 -7.78 -25.26 -0.95
N ASN A 28 -7.80 -24.06 -0.40
CA ASN A 28 -9.01 -23.31 -0.03
C ASN A 28 -8.96 -21.91 -0.66
N PRO A 29 -8.99 -21.78 -1.99
CA PRO A 29 -8.78 -20.50 -2.69
C PRO A 29 -9.92 -19.49 -2.48
N LYS A 30 -11.01 -19.89 -1.81
CA LYS A 30 -12.14 -19.03 -1.47
C LYS A 30 -12.23 -18.74 0.02
N ASP A 31 -11.19 -19.00 0.80
CA ASP A 31 -11.20 -18.72 2.24
C ASP A 31 -10.99 -17.22 2.50
N ALA A 32 -12.07 -16.51 2.81
CA ALA A 32 -12.05 -15.07 3.07
C ALA A 32 -11.17 -14.70 4.27
N GLY A 33 -11.13 -15.54 5.30
CA GLY A 33 -10.30 -15.32 6.49
C GLY A 33 -8.81 -15.46 6.17
N ALA A 34 -8.45 -16.41 5.30
CA ALA A 34 -7.07 -16.61 4.88
C ALA A 34 -6.56 -15.48 4.00
N HIS A 35 -7.39 -14.99 3.08
CA HIS A 35 -7.09 -13.78 2.31
C HIS A 35 -6.93 -12.55 3.22
N PHE A 36 -7.79 -12.38 4.23
CA PHE A 36 -7.68 -11.29 5.20
C PHE A 36 -6.34 -11.32 5.95
N TYR A 37 -5.97 -12.49 6.48
CA TYR A 37 -4.70 -12.65 7.18
C TYR A 37 -3.51 -12.44 6.26
N LEU A 38 -3.56 -12.95 5.03
CA LEU A 38 -2.45 -12.82 4.09
C LEU A 38 -2.23 -11.35 3.72
N GLY A 39 -3.31 -10.62 3.42
CA GLY A 39 -3.25 -9.19 3.16
C GLY A 39 -2.73 -8.39 4.35
N THR A 40 -3.15 -8.73 5.56
CA THR A 40 -2.68 -8.07 6.79
C THR A 40 -1.22 -8.40 7.10
N CYS A 41 -0.74 -9.61 6.79
CA CYS A 41 0.67 -9.95 6.91
C CYS A 41 1.53 -9.14 5.92
N TYR A 42 1.12 -9.04 4.65
CA TYR A 42 1.82 -8.21 3.67
C TYR A 42 1.76 -6.71 4.00
N LEU A 43 0.68 -6.26 4.66
CA LEU A 43 0.61 -4.90 5.16
C LEU A 43 1.62 -4.68 6.30
N ASN A 44 1.84 -5.63 7.20
CA ASN A 44 2.62 -5.38 8.42
C ASN A 44 4.03 -5.98 8.44
N SER A 45 4.39 -6.87 7.51
CA SER A 45 5.74 -7.43 7.45
C SER A 45 6.77 -6.34 7.12
N PRO A 46 7.81 -6.14 7.95
CA PRO A 46 8.89 -5.22 7.64
C PRO A 46 9.72 -5.68 6.43
N LYS A 47 9.85 -7.00 6.24
CA LYS A 47 10.64 -7.60 5.16
C LYS A 47 9.83 -7.77 3.87
N ASN A 48 8.56 -8.14 4.02
CA ASN A 48 7.65 -8.45 2.94
C ASN A 48 6.49 -7.43 2.87
N GLY A 49 6.77 -6.16 3.15
CA GLY A 49 5.79 -5.06 3.11
C GLY A 49 5.34 -4.73 1.69
N TRP A 50 4.45 -5.52 1.09
CA TRP A 50 4.08 -5.42 -0.32
C TRP A 50 2.66 -4.88 -0.46
N LEU A 51 2.53 -3.54 -0.47
CA LEU A 51 1.25 -2.85 -0.39
C LEU A 51 0.26 -3.22 -1.51
N GLY A 52 0.77 -3.49 -2.73
CA GLY A 52 -0.08 -3.93 -3.85
C GLY A 52 -0.70 -5.31 -3.61
N ILE A 53 0.08 -6.26 -3.07
CA ILE A 53 -0.46 -7.58 -2.71
C ILE A 53 -1.40 -7.44 -1.50
N ALA A 54 -1.01 -6.68 -0.48
CA ALA A 54 -1.85 -6.42 0.67
C ALA A 54 -3.24 -5.90 0.27
N GLN A 55 -3.28 -4.92 -0.64
CA GLN A 55 -4.53 -4.38 -1.18
C GLN A 55 -5.37 -5.46 -1.87
N GLY A 56 -4.76 -6.22 -2.79
CA GLY A 56 -5.46 -7.26 -3.54
C GLY A 56 -6.06 -8.33 -2.63
N GLU A 57 -5.27 -8.84 -1.68
CA GLU A 57 -5.71 -9.86 -0.73
C GLU A 57 -6.85 -9.38 0.17
N LEU A 58 -6.79 -8.13 0.66
CA LEU A 58 -7.87 -7.54 1.47
C LEU A 58 -9.14 -7.30 0.64
N GLN A 59 -9.02 -6.91 -0.63
CA GLN A 59 -10.15 -6.79 -1.55
C GLN A 59 -10.80 -8.16 -1.82
N THR A 60 -9.99 -9.19 -2.04
CA THR A 60 -10.46 -10.57 -2.22
C THR A 60 -11.16 -11.08 -0.96
N ALA A 61 -10.61 -10.81 0.23
CA ALA A 61 -11.24 -11.16 1.50
C ALA A 61 -12.64 -10.55 1.64
N LEU A 62 -12.76 -9.25 1.36
CA LEU A 62 -14.04 -8.53 1.43
C LEU A 62 -15.04 -9.02 0.37
N ALA A 63 -14.58 -9.30 -0.85
CA ALA A 63 -15.42 -9.81 -1.93
C ALA A 63 -15.97 -11.21 -1.59
N LEU A 64 -15.10 -12.13 -1.15
CA LEU A 64 -15.50 -13.49 -0.75
C LEU A 64 -16.43 -13.48 0.46
N PHE A 65 -16.16 -12.63 1.45
CA PHE A 65 -17.06 -12.45 2.59
C PHE A 65 -18.48 -12.04 2.17
N LYS A 66 -18.59 -11.12 1.20
CA LYS A 66 -19.89 -10.71 0.62
C LYS A 66 -20.53 -11.85 -0.18
N GLU A 67 -19.75 -12.54 -1.03
CA GLU A 67 -20.21 -13.72 -1.81
C GLU A 67 -20.75 -14.83 -0.91
N GLN A 68 -20.13 -15.04 0.26
CA GLN A 68 -20.48 -16.08 1.24
C GLN A 68 -21.64 -15.70 2.16
N GLY A 69 -22.35 -14.61 1.86
CA GLY A 69 -23.51 -14.18 2.65
C GLY A 69 -23.14 -13.49 3.96
N LYS A 70 -21.95 -12.85 4.02
CA LYS A 70 -21.46 -12.12 5.19
C LYS A 70 -21.37 -12.98 6.45
N VAL A 71 -20.98 -14.24 6.31
CA VAL A 71 -20.67 -15.12 7.45
C VAL A 71 -19.28 -14.77 7.97
N ASN A 72 -19.12 -14.66 9.30
CA ASN A 72 -17.83 -14.37 9.91
C ASN A 72 -16.83 -15.51 9.59
N PRO A 73 -15.76 -15.25 8.81
CA PRO A 73 -14.81 -16.28 8.43
C PRO A 73 -13.73 -16.52 9.49
N ILE A 74 -13.66 -15.69 10.53
CA ILE A 74 -12.62 -15.73 11.57
C ILE A 74 -13.31 -15.89 12.95
N PRO A 75 -13.29 -17.10 13.54
CA PRO A 75 -14.04 -17.38 14.77
C PRO A 75 -13.72 -16.48 15.96
N ARG A 76 -12.49 -15.94 16.06
CA ARG A 76 -12.11 -15.02 17.15
C ARG A 76 -12.69 -13.62 17.02
N PHE A 77 -13.24 -13.26 15.86
CA PHE A 77 -13.92 -11.97 15.69
C PHE A 77 -15.32 -12.04 16.28
N ASN A 78 -15.71 -10.97 16.95
CA ASN A 78 -16.97 -10.92 17.70
C ASN A 78 -18.20 -11.16 16.82
N ASN A 79 -18.17 -10.73 15.56
CA ASN A 79 -19.24 -10.91 14.60
C ASN A 79 -18.75 -10.61 13.17
N ALA A 80 -19.61 -10.88 12.19
CA ALA A 80 -19.37 -10.59 10.77
C ALA A 80 -19.22 -9.09 10.48
N THR A 81 -19.94 -8.24 11.21
CA THR A 81 -19.87 -6.79 11.10
C THR A 81 -18.46 -6.26 11.40
N TYR A 82 -17.80 -6.82 12.42
CA TYR A 82 -16.42 -6.50 12.77
C TYR A 82 -15.46 -6.91 11.65
N PHE A 83 -15.65 -8.10 11.04
CA PHE A 83 -14.85 -8.53 9.90
C PHE A 83 -14.97 -7.55 8.71
N GLU A 84 -16.18 -7.14 8.36
CA GLU A 84 -16.41 -6.18 7.27
C GLU A 84 -15.72 -4.83 7.56
N MET A 85 -15.90 -4.31 8.78
CA MET A 85 -15.28 -3.06 9.22
C MET A 85 -13.74 -3.14 9.18
N ILE A 86 -13.14 -4.19 9.74
CA ILE A 86 -11.68 -4.28 9.87
C ILE A 86 -11.02 -4.47 8.49
N CYS A 87 -11.69 -5.10 7.53
CA CYS A 87 -11.26 -5.13 6.12
C CYS A 87 -11.13 -3.71 5.54
N HIS A 88 -12.18 -2.89 5.71
CA HIS A 88 -12.16 -1.49 5.26
C HIS A 88 -11.07 -0.67 5.97
N ILE A 89 -10.89 -0.85 7.27
CA ILE A 89 -9.82 -0.19 8.03
C ILE A 89 -8.44 -0.57 7.50
N ASN A 90 -8.19 -1.85 7.21
CA ASN A 90 -6.90 -2.29 6.70
C ASN A 90 -6.66 -1.82 5.25
N LEU A 91 -7.70 -1.75 4.41
CA LEU A 91 -7.59 -1.12 3.08
C LEU A 91 -7.26 0.37 3.19
N ALA A 92 -7.91 1.10 4.11
CA ALA A 92 -7.58 2.50 4.39
C ALA A 92 -6.11 2.67 4.83
N LYS A 93 -5.59 1.76 5.68
CA LYS A 93 -4.17 1.76 6.08
C LYS A 93 -3.22 1.52 4.91
N VAL A 94 -3.61 0.71 3.92
CA VAL A 94 -2.82 0.54 2.69
C VAL A 94 -2.71 1.89 1.96
N TYR A 95 -3.83 2.57 1.76
CA TYR A 95 -3.84 3.89 1.10
C TYR A 95 -3.02 4.93 1.86
N LEU A 96 -3.12 4.99 3.20
CA LEU A 96 -2.29 5.88 4.02
C LEU A 96 -0.79 5.66 3.76
N ARG A 97 -0.34 4.40 3.74
CA ARG A 97 1.07 4.09 3.48
C ARG A 97 1.49 4.41 2.05
N LEU A 98 0.61 4.18 1.08
CA LEU A 98 0.87 4.57 -0.31
C LEU A 98 1.03 6.10 -0.45
N ILE A 99 0.19 6.89 0.23
CA ILE A 99 0.30 8.34 0.23
C ILE A 99 1.66 8.78 0.79
N VAL A 100 2.06 8.23 1.94
CA VAL A 100 3.36 8.53 2.55
C VAL A 100 4.50 8.16 1.60
N ASN A 101 4.47 6.96 1.00
CA ASN A 101 5.49 6.54 0.04
C ASN A 101 5.58 7.49 -1.16
N VAL A 102 4.44 7.97 -1.69
CA VAL A 102 4.42 8.93 -2.81
C VAL A 102 4.96 10.30 -2.39
N LEU A 103 4.75 10.72 -1.14
CA LEU A 103 5.32 11.96 -0.60
C LEU A 103 6.84 11.87 -0.44
N ASP A 104 7.35 10.71 -0.02
CA ASP A 104 8.78 10.48 0.20
C ASP A 104 9.58 10.31 -1.10
N LEU A 105 8.91 9.89 -2.18
CA LEU A 105 9.56 9.69 -3.48
C LEU A 105 9.84 11.03 -4.22
N PRO A 106 11.05 11.22 -4.76
CA PRO A 106 11.36 12.29 -5.70
C PRO A 106 10.44 12.27 -6.94
N GLN A 107 10.00 13.45 -7.41
CA GLN A 107 9.06 13.54 -8.54
C GLN A 107 9.57 12.87 -9.82
N ASN A 108 10.88 12.91 -10.07
CA ASN A 108 11.50 12.28 -11.23
C ASN A 108 11.53 10.74 -11.16
N GLN A 109 11.22 10.15 -10.00
CA GLN A 109 11.03 8.72 -9.82
C GLN A 109 9.56 8.31 -9.94
N LEU A 110 8.64 9.27 -9.85
CA LEU A 110 7.22 9.05 -10.09
C LEU A 110 6.99 9.12 -11.61
N GLY A 111 6.60 7.99 -12.21
CA GLY A 111 6.16 7.94 -13.61
C GLY A 111 4.81 8.63 -13.88
N VAL A 112 4.30 9.37 -12.88
CA VAL A 112 3.00 10.03 -12.85
C VAL A 112 3.12 11.35 -12.08
N ASP A 113 2.19 12.27 -12.31
CA ASP A 113 2.10 13.49 -11.50
C ASP A 113 1.79 13.13 -10.03
N ARG A 114 2.55 13.70 -9.10
CA ARG A 114 2.38 13.44 -7.66
C ARG A 114 1.02 13.91 -7.16
N GLY A 115 0.53 15.06 -7.63
CA GLY A 115 -0.75 15.61 -7.24
C GLY A 115 -1.89 14.66 -7.59
N SER A 116 -1.95 14.26 -8.86
CA SER A 116 -2.94 13.30 -9.35
C SER A 116 -2.83 11.93 -8.66
N ALA A 117 -1.61 11.44 -8.39
CA ALA A 117 -1.41 10.19 -7.68
C ALA A 117 -1.95 10.26 -6.24
N ILE A 118 -1.64 11.33 -5.51
CA ILE A 118 -2.13 11.56 -4.13
C ILE A 118 -3.64 11.71 -4.13
N GLU A 119 -4.22 12.47 -5.06
CA GLU A 119 -5.66 12.69 -5.16
C GLU A 119 -6.42 11.36 -5.26
N LYS A 120 -5.99 10.48 -6.18
CA LYS A 120 -6.59 9.14 -6.34
C LYS A 120 -6.42 8.25 -5.10
N LEU A 121 -5.28 8.34 -4.42
CA LEU A 121 -5.06 7.59 -3.18
C LEU A 121 -5.91 8.12 -2.02
N VAL A 122 -6.14 9.43 -1.97
CA VAL A 122 -7.02 10.07 -0.98
C VAL A 122 -8.47 9.68 -1.23
N GLU A 123 -8.92 9.63 -2.49
CA GLU A 123 -10.26 9.13 -2.84
C GLU A 123 -10.47 7.71 -2.31
N GLY A 124 -9.55 6.79 -2.60
CA GLY A 124 -9.61 5.42 -2.09
C GLY A 124 -9.56 5.35 -0.55
N LEU A 125 -8.73 6.17 0.09
CA LEU A 125 -8.68 6.28 1.55
C LEU A 125 -10.04 6.71 2.14
N GLU A 126 -10.65 7.74 1.57
CA GLU A 126 -11.93 8.28 2.03
C GLU A 126 -13.07 7.31 1.83
N GLU A 127 -13.10 6.60 0.70
CA GLU A 127 -14.08 5.54 0.42
C GLU A 127 -14.03 4.46 1.50
N GLN A 128 -12.84 3.93 1.80
CA GLN A 128 -12.69 2.85 2.77
C GLN A 128 -12.98 3.32 4.21
N TYR A 129 -12.59 4.55 4.55
CA TYR A 129 -12.94 5.14 5.84
C TYR A 129 -14.47 5.34 5.98
N ALA A 130 -15.13 5.85 4.94
CA ALA A 130 -16.57 6.05 4.95
C ALA A 130 -17.32 4.73 5.17
N ALA A 131 -16.91 3.67 4.47
CA ALA A 131 -17.48 2.33 4.64
C ALA A 131 -17.27 1.78 6.07
N ALA A 132 -16.06 1.89 6.63
CA ALA A 132 -15.81 1.46 8.01
C ALA A 132 -16.66 2.23 9.03
N ARG A 133 -16.79 3.56 8.83
CA ARG A 133 -17.59 4.43 9.68
C ARG A 133 -19.09 4.16 9.59
N GLU A 134 -19.60 3.81 8.41
CA GLU A 134 -21.01 3.43 8.25
C GLU A 134 -21.35 2.17 9.05
N ILE A 135 -20.42 1.21 9.08
CA ILE A 135 -20.58 -0.07 9.77
C ILE A 135 -20.56 0.10 11.30
N ALA A 136 -19.58 0.83 11.83
CA ALA A 136 -19.42 1.01 13.27
C ALA A 136 -18.81 2.38 13.62
N PRO A 137 -19.60 3.47 13.58
CA PRO A 137 -19.08 4.84 13.68
C PRO A 137 -18.40 5.16 15.02
N ASN A 138 -18.75 4.41 16.06
CA ASN A 138 -18.24 4.63 17.42
C ASN A 138 -17.12 3.66 17.82
N ASP A 139 -16.75 2.73 16.93
CA ASP A 139 -15.71 1.74 17.21
C ASP A 139 -14.34 2.43 17.43
N PRO A 140 -13.56 2.03 18.45
CA PRO A 140 -12.24 2.59 18.70
C PRO A 140 -11.30 2.55 17.50
N ASP A 141 -11.34 1.49 16.69
CA ASP A 141 -10.47 1.33 15.53
C ASP A 141 -10.83 2.35 14.42
N VAL A 142 -12.12 2.67 14.27
CA VAL A 142 -12.60 3.70 13.32
C VAL A 142 -12.18 5.09 13.77
N LYS A 143 -12.27 5.38 15.07
CA LYS A 143 -11.82 6.67 15.64
C LYS A 143 -10.31 6.85 15.48
N ALA A 144 -9.53 5.81 15.79
CA ALA A 144 -8.08 5.82 15.60
C ALA A 144 -7.69 5.98 14.11
N LEU A 145 -8.48 5.41 13.19
CA LEU A 145 -8.28 5.63 11.75
C LEU A 145 -8.54 7.10 11.36
N TYR A 146 -9.59 7.72 11.90
CA TYR A 146 -9.91 9.13 11.64
C TYR A 146 -8.78 10.09 12.06
N GLU A 147 -8.17 9.85 13.23
CA GLU A 147 -7.04 10.65 13.73
C GLU A 147 -5.87 10.61 12.73
N ARG A 148 -5.49 9.41 12.27
CA ARG A 148 -4.42 9.22 11.28
C ARG A 148 -4.73 9.86 9.92
N ILE A 149 -5.98 9.77 9.47
CA ILE A 149 -6.42 10.44 8.23
C ILE A 149 -6.29 11.96 8.38
N SER A 150 -6.66 12.48 9.55
CA SER A 150 -6.59 13.93 9.83
C SER A 150 -5.14 14.42 9.84
N GLU A 151 -4.22 13.65 10.42
CA GLU A 151 -2.77 13.93 10.39
C GLU A 151 -2.24 14.01 8.96
N VAL A 152 -2.50 12.98 8.14
CA VAL A 152 -2.04 12.96 6.74
C VAL A 152 -2.65 14.11 5.94
N LYS A 153 -3.93 14.43 6.12
CA LYS A 153 -4.55 15.59 5.48
C LYS A 153 -3.91 16.91 5.92
N GLY A 154 -3.49 17.01 7.19
CA GLY A 154 -2.70 18.14 7.69
C GLY A 154 -1.38 18.30 6.93
N LEU A 155 -0.65 17.20 6.74
CA LEU A 155 0.60 17.18 5.96
C LEU A 155 0.38 17.59 4.51
N LEU A 156 -0.70 17.10 3.87
CA LEU A 156 -1.02 17.44 2.48
C LEU A 156 -1.41 18.92 2.30
N ARG A 157 -2.01 19.53 3.33
CA ARG A 157 -2.35 20.98 3.34
C ARG A 157 -1.13 21.85 3.63
N TYR A 158 -0.20 21.38 4.45
CA TYR A 158 1.04 22.11 4.76
C TYR A 158 2.05 21.94 3.62
N ARG A 159 1.94 22.78 2.58
CA ARG A 159 3.07 23.02 1.67
C ARG A 159 3.98 24.09 2.27
N PRO A 160 5.25 23.79 2.63
CA PRO A 160 6.23 24.86 2.72
C PRO A 160 6.34 25.50 1.34
N ARG A 161 6.27 26.83 1.28
CA ARG A 161 6.59 27.59 0.06
C ARG A 161 7.92 27.06 -0.47
N SER A 162 7.94 26.67 -1.75
CA SER A 162 9.17 26.35 -2.47
C SER A 162 10.22 27.42 -2.18
N ASN A 163 11.35 27.01 -1.63
CA ASN A 163 12.47 27.89 -1.34
C ASN A 163 13.02 28.44 -2.69
N PRO A 164 12.94 29.75 -2.98
CA PRO A 164 13.42 30.31 -4.24
C PRO A 164 14.91 30.57 -4.10
N SER A 165 15.75 29.53 -4.12
CA SER A 165 17.20 29.69 -4.03
C SER A 165 17.95 28.50 -4.62
N ARG A 166 17.96 28.40 -5.94
CA ARG A 166 19.15 27.93 -6.66
C ARG A 166 19.34 28.80 -7.90
N PRO A 167 20.39 29.64 -7.96
CA PRO A 167 20.76 30.29 -9.20
C PRO A 167 21.33 29.23 -10.15
N ASP A 168 20.85 29.25 -11.40
CA ASP A 168 21.41 28.48 -12.50
C ASP A 168 22.85 28.96 -12.76
N ASN A 169 23.82 28.26 -12.17
CA ASN A 169 25.22 28.36 -12.59
C ASN A 169 25.39 27.55 -13.88
N ASN A 170 24.98 28.14 -15.00
CA ASN A 170 25.40 27.68 -16.31
C ASN A 170 26.74 28.35 -16.65
N VAL A 171 27.83 27.78 -16.13
CA VAL A 171 29.19 28.12 -16.53
C VAL A 171 29.80 26.91 -17.23
N SER A 172 29.95 27.09 -18.55
CA SER A 172 31.01 26.56 -19.42
C SER A 172 31.29 25.06 -19.42
N ARG A 173 30.92 24.41 -20.54
CA ARG A 173 31.70 23.27 -21.08
C ARG A 173 32.04 23.45 -22.55
N THR A 174 33.27 23.90 -22.76
CA THR A 174 34.32 23.27 -23.57
C THR A 174 33.92 22.71 -24.95
N THR A 175 34.24 23.47 -26.00
CA THR A 175 34.57 22.93 -27.32
C THR A 175 36.08 22.74 -27.41
N PHE A 176 36.55 21.49 -27.37
CA PHE A 176 37.89 21.14 -27.85
C PHE A 176 37.90 19.77 -28.54
N VAL A 177 37.96 19.85 -29.88
CA VAL A 177 38.70 19.06 -30.88
C VAL A 177 38.82 17.53 -30.72
N ARG A 178 38.42 16.80 -31.78
CA ARG A 178 39.01 15.51 -32.16
C ARG A 178 39.68 15.62 -33.54
N PRO A 179 40.93 15.14 -33.72
CA PRO A 179 41.57 15.02 -35.02
C PRO A 179 41.13 13.74 -35.76
N SER A 180 40.94 13.87 -37.08
CA SER A 180 40.67 12.76 -38.00
C SER A 180 41.99 12.09 -38.42
N LEU A 181 42.12 10.79 -38.16
CA LEU A 181 43.25 9.96 -38.60
C LEU A 181 42.95 9.33 -39.96
N ALA A 182 43.98 9.38 -40.80
CA ALA A 182 44.02 8.91 -42.17
C ALA A 182 43.69 7.42 -42.35
N THR A 183 42.91 7.11 -43.37
CA THR A 183 42.73 5.78 -43.95
C THR A 183 43.72 5.60 -45.11
N HIS A 184 44.71 4.71 -44.92
CA HIS A 184 45.48 4.12 -46.00
C HIS A 184 44.73 2.92 -46.59
N ARG A 185 44.50 2.91 -47.91
CA ARG A 185 44.50 1.67 -48.74
C ARG A 185 44.51 1.97 -50.24
N LYS A 186 45.56 1.49 -50.92
CA LYS A 186 45.66 0.77 -52.22
C LYS A 186 47.12 0.88 -52.67
N ALA A 187 47.95 -0.16 -52.69
CA ALA A 187 47.93 -1.40 -53.48
C ALA A 187 48.09 -1.16 -55.00
N ALA A 188 49.35 -1.17 -55.46
CA ALA A 188 49.87 -1.87 -56.64
C ALA A 188 51.40 -1.88 -56.53
#